data_AF-A0A5C3Q1V0-F1
#
_entry.id   AF-A0A5C3Q1V0-F1
#
_cell.length_a   1.000
_cell.length_b   1.000
_cell.length_c   1.000
_cell.angle_alpha   90.00
_cell.angle_beta   90.00
_cell.angle_gamma   90.00
#
_symmetry.space_group_name_H-M   'P 1'
#
loop_
_entity.id
_entity.type
_entity.pdbx_description
1 polymer ?
#
loop_
_entity_poly.entity_id
_entity_poly.type
_entity_poly.pdbx_seq_one_letter_code
_entity_poly.pdbx_strand_id
1 'polypeptide(L)'
;MVDGMAAHVPGSNVVACHTKHEAKFDGEQGKDWIHQHFEVDVSLGGTIGYELYMGNSGTFKRLGDGGFINWGYNAVLAKDAEEDGSLLTFADRS
;
A
#
# COMPACT_ATOMS: atom_id res chain seq x y z
N MET A 1 8.23 -8.61 0.39
CA MET A 1 8.24 -7.27 -0.24
C MET A 1 7.82 -6.20 0.75
N VAL A 2 6.58 -6.25 1.24
CA VAL A 2 6.07 -5.28 2.21
C VAL A 2 6.87 -5.28 3.51
N ASP A 3 7.21 -6.46 4.06
CA ASP A 3 8.02 -6.54 5.31
C ASP A 3 9.45 -6.02 5.15
N GLY A 4 10.06 -6.19 3.97
CA GLY A 4 11.40 -5.65 3.67
C GLY A 4 11.40 -4.13 3.48
N MET A 5 10.31 -3.58 2.94
CA MET A 5 10.11 -2.13 2.79
C MET A 5 9.74 -1.45 4.11
N ALA A 6 8.93 -2.10 4.95
CA ALA A 6 8.56 -1.60 6.28
C ALA A 6 9.79 -1.43 7.19
N ALA A 7 10.86 -2.19 6.99
CA ALA A 7 12.13 -2.02 7.69
C ALA A 7 12.89 -0.73 7.29
N HIS A 8 12.62 -0.16 6.12
CA HIS A 8 13.28 1.05 5.62
C HIS A 8 12.59 2.35 6.05
N VAL A 9 11.33 2.28 6.51
CA VAL A 9 10.58 3.44 7.02
C VAL A 9 9.88 3.07 8.33
N PRO A 10 10.65 2.94 9.44
CA PRO A 10 10.09 2.56 10.73
C PRO A 10 9.00 3.55 11.15
N GLY A 11 7.83 3.02 11.54
CA GLY A 11 6.70 3.83 12.02
C GLY A 11 5.72 4.29 10.94
N SER A 12 5.93 4.02 9.65
CA SER A 12 4.93 4.33 8.61
C SER A 12 3.97 3.16 8.36
N ASN A 13 2.74 3.47 7.94
CA ASN A 13 1.84 2.49 7.33
C ASN A 13 2.23 2.29 5.87
N VAL A 14 2.31 1.03 5.43
CA VAL A 14 2.77 0.67 4.08
C VAL A 14 1.72 -0.17 3.37
N VAL A 15 1.42 0.17 2.11
CA VAL A 15 0.56 -0.65 1.23
C VAL A 15 1.18 -0.73 -0.17
N ALA A 16 1.20 -1.94 -0.74
CA ALA A 16 1.65 -2.21 -2.09
C ALA A 16 0.49 -2.81 -2.91
N CYS A 17 0.28 -2.34 -4.14
CA CYS A 17 -0.82 -2.79 -4.99
C CYS A 17 -0.45 -2.71 -6.48
N HIS A 18 -0.72 -3.80 -7.21
CA HIS A 18 -0.59 -3.88 -8.67
C HIS A 18 -1.90 -3.51 -9.38
N THR A 19 -3.04 -3.84 -8.80
CA THR A 19 -4.35 -3.60 -9.44
C THR A 19 -4.81 -2.15 -9.31
N LYS A 20 -5.80 -1.74 -10.12
CA LYS A 20 -6.46 -0.44 -9.99
C LYS A 20 -6.88 -0.16 -8.54
N HIS A 21 -6.58 1.04 -8.05
CA HIS A 21 -6.85 1.45 -6.68
C HIS A 21 -6.96 2.98 -6.57
N GLU A 22 -7.39 3.44 -5.40
CA GLU A 22 -7.33 4.82 -4.94
C GLU A 22 -6.50 4.88 -3.66
N ALA A 23 -5.59 5.86 -3.58
CA ALA A 23 -4.79 6.13 -2.39
C ALA A 23 -4.97 7.60 -2.00
N LYS A 24 -5.28 7.84 -0.72
CA LYS A 24 -5.41 9.20 -0.15
C LYS A 24 -4.71 9.20 1.20
N PHE A 25 -3.54 9.80 1.27
CA PHE A 25 -2.80 9.95 2.51
C PHE A 25 -2.87 11.40 2.98
N ASP A 26 -2.86 11.57 4.29
CA ASP A 26 -2.89 12.89 4.90
C ASP A 26 -1.55 13.61 4.68
N GLY A 27 -1.63 14.92 4.43
CA GLY A 27 -0.47 15.77 4.18
C GLY A 27 0.00 15.79 2.72
N GLU A 28 1.25 16.20 2.53
CA GLU A 28 1.85 16.48 1.23
C GLU A 28 2.72 15.31 0.74
N GLN A 29 2.52 14.89 -0.52
CA GLN A 29 3.34 13.84 -1.14
C GLN A 29 4.80 14.28 -1.26
N GLY A 30 5.73 13.38 -0.94
CA GLY A 30 7.17 13.65 -0.89
C GLY A 30 7.65 14.23 0.45
N LYS A 31 6.72 14.59 1.35
CA LYS A 31 7.02 15.13 2.68
C LYS A 31 6.39 14.28 3.78
N ASP A 32 5.07 14.18 3.80
CA ASP A 32 4.29 13.49 4.83
C ASP A 32 3.97 12.04 4.44
N TRP A 33 3.94 11.77 3.13
CA TRP A 33 3.79 10.43 2.57
C TRP A 33 4.53 10.33 1.24
N ILE A 34 4.85 9.10 0.81
CA ILE A 34 5.57 8.83 -0.42
C ILE A 34 4.83 7.78 -1.26
N HIS A 35 4.95 7.92 -2.57
CA HIS A 35 4.46 6.98 -3.56
C HIS A 35 5.58 6.61 -4.52
N GLN A 36 5.81 5.32 -4.71
CA GLN A 36 6.82 4.79 -5.60
C GLN A 36 6.25 3.68 -6.46
N HIS A 37 6.62 3.68 -7.74
CA HIS A 37 6.38 2.56 -8.63
C HIS A 37 7.64 1.70 -8.70
N PHE A 38 7.50 0.38 -8.59
CA PHE A 38 8.60 -0.55 -8.80
C PHE A 38 8.17 -1.76 -9.63
N GLU A 39 9.09 -2.25 -10.45
CA GLU A 39 8.89 -3.43 -11.29
C GLU A 39 9.55 -4.64 -10.63
N VAL A 40 8.82 -5.75 -10.54
CA VAL A 40 9.33 -7.03 -10.02
C VAL A 40 9.55 -7.97 -11.19
N ASP A 41 10.80 -8.37 -11.42
CA ASP A 41 11.12 -9.42 -12.39
C ASP A 41 10.49 -10.75 -11.95
N VAL A 42 9.67 -11.33 -12.81
CA VAL A 42 9.13 -12.68 -12.60
C VAL A 42 9.93 -13.69 -13.41
N SER A 43 10.34 -14.78 -12.77
CA SER A 43 11.30 -15.76 -13.33
C SER A 43 10.85 -16.47 -14.62
N LEU A 44 9.61 -16.27 -15.06
CA LEU A 44 9.03 -16.83 -16.30
C LEU A 44 9.01 -15.82 -17.48
N GLY A 45 9.62 -14.64 -17.31
CA GLY A 45 9.69 -13.59 -18.31
C GLY A 45 8.63 -12.49 -18.10
N GLY A 46 9.06 -11.23 -18.20
CA GLY A 46 8.24 -10.05 -17.94
C GLY A 46 8.45 -9.47 -16.54
N THR A 47 7.85 -8.30 -16.30
CA THR A 47 7.86 -7.61 -15.03
C THR A 47 6.42 -7.37 -14.56
N ILE A 48 6.23 -7.33 -13.24
CA ILE A 48 4.96 -6.90 -12.62
C ILE A 48 5.22 -5.59 -11.88
N GLY A 49 4.60 -4.53 -12.36
CA GLY A 49 4.64 -3.21 -11.73
C GLY A 49 3.74 -3.14 -10.51
N TYR A 50 4.26 -2.63 -9.40
CA TYR A 50 3.52 -2.38 -8.17
C TYR A 50 3.63 -0.92 -7.78
N GLU A 51 2.54 -0.36 -7.29
CA GLU A 51 2.52 0.93 -6.61
C GLU A 51 2.69 0.73 -5.11
N LEU A 52 3.64 1.44 -4.51
CA LEU A 52 3.92 1.46 -3.08
C LEU A 52 3.53 2.80 -2.49
N TYR A 53 2.79 2.77 -1.39
CA TYR A 53 2.49 3.95 -0.60
C TYR A 53 2.99 3.78 0.82
N MET A 54 3.63 4.81 1.34
CA MET A 54 4.08 4.86 2.72
C MET A 54 3.71 6.21 3.32
N GLY A 55 3.02 6.22 4.46
CA GLY A 55 2.57 7.44 5.10
C GLY A 55 2.04 7.20 6.52
N ASN A 56 1.64 8.26 7.20
CA ASN A 56 1.11 8.16 8.55
C ASN A 56 -0.36 7.71 8.55
N SER A 57 -1.30 8.57 8.21
CA SER A 57 -2.74 8.26 8.18
C SER A 57 -3.33 8.46 6.79
N GLY A 58 -4.51 7.88 6.55
CA GLY A 58 -5.20 8.00 5.28
C GLY A 58 -6.08 6.80 4.94
N THR A 59 -6.45 6.69 3.67
CA THR A 59 -7.25 5.60 3.13
C THR A 59 -6.62 5.00 1.89
N PHE A 60 -6.84 3.70 1.71
CA PHE A 60 -6.48 2.99 0.50
C PHE A 60 -7.63 2.08 0.09
N LYS A 61 -8.09 2.19 -1.16
CA LYS A 61 -9.19 1.40 -1.71
C LYS A 61 -8.75 0.64 -2.95
N ARG A 62 -8.79 -0.69 -2.90
CA ARG A 62 -8.61 -1.52 -4.09
C ARG A 62 -9.90 -1.50 -4.93
N LEU A 63 -9.77 -1.25 -6.23
CA LEU A 63 -10.88 -1.21 -7.19
C LEU A 63 -10.89 -2.40 -8.18
N GLY A 64 -9.82 -3.19 -8.24
CA GLY A 64 -9.70 -4.36 -9.12
C GLY A 64 -10.27 -5.66 -8.52
N ASP A 65 -10.45 -6.68 -9.37
CA ASP A 65 -11.11 -7.98 -9.14
C ASP A 65 -10.30 -9.00 -8.33
N GLY A 66 -9.23 -8.58 -7.66
CA GLY A 66 -8.74 -9.28 -6.47
C GLY A 66 -8.16 -10.68 -6.69
N GLY A 67 -7.52 -10.96 -7.82
CA GLY A 67 -6.61 -12.09 -7.89
C GLY A 67 -5.65 -12.08 -6.68
N PHE A 68 -5.45 -13.23 -6.03
CA PHE A 68 -4.75 -13.39 -4.74
C PHE A 68 -3.31 -12.83 -4.70
N ILE A 69 -2.72 -12.46 -5.84
CA ILE A 69 -1.30 -12.08 -6.00
C ILE A 69 -1.18 -10.61 -6.44
N ASN A 70 -2.00 -9.70 -5.90
CA ASN A 70 -2.07 -8.34 -6.45
C ASN A 70 -1.85 -7.20 -5.45
N TRP A 71 -1.88 -7.44 -4.13
CA TRP A 71 -1.66 -6.39 -3.14
C TRP A 71 -1.35 -6.93 -1.74
N GLY A 72 -0.85 -6.08 -0.85
CA GLY A 72 -0.61 -6.38 0.56
C GLY A 72 -0.21 -5.13 1.35
N TYR A 73 -0.34 -5.16 2.67
CA TYR A 73 -0.02 -4.02 3.54
C TYR A 73 0.58 -4.44 4.87
N ASN A 74 1.39 -3.54 5.46
CA ASN A 74 1.84 -3.58 6.85
C ASN A 74 1.42 -2.24 7.47
N ALA A 75 0.29 -2.27 8.18
CA ALA A 75 -0.33 -1.05 8.70
C ALA A 75 -1.08 -1.34 10.01
N VAL A 76 -1.29 -0.29 10.81
CA VAL A 76 -2.30 -0.28 11.88
C VAL A 76 -3.55 0.35 11.29
N LEU A 77 -4.68 -0.35 11.38
CA LEU A 77 -5.95 0.18 10.90
C LEU A 77 -6.68 0.89 12.05
N ALA A 78 -7.32 2.01 11.72
CA ALA A 78 -8.16 2.75 12.67
C ALA A 78 -9.49 2.03 12.98
N LYS A 79 -9.86 1.08 12.12
CA LYS A 79 -11.04 0.22 12.20
C LYS A 79 -10.82 -1.02 11.34
N ASP A 80 -11.65 -2.04 11.53
CA ASP A 80 -11.63 -3.23 10.69
C ASP A 80 -11.74 -2.84 9.20
N ALA A 81 -11.09 -3.62 8.34
CA ALA A 81 -11.13 -3.38 6.90
C ALA A 81 -12.58 -3.46 6.39
N GLU A 82 -12.94 -2.50 5.56
CA GLU A 82 -14.31 -2.29 5.06
C GLU A 82 -14.44 -2.78 3.62
N GLU A 83 -15.67 -2.84 3.11
CA GLU A 83 -15.99 -3.22 1.72
C GLU A 83 -15.33 -4.55 1.31
N ASP A 84 -15.61 -5.61 2.10
CA ASP A 84 -15.03 -6.96 1.89
C ASP A 84 -13.49 -6.95 1.90
N GLY A 85 -12.92 -6.11 2.77
CA GLY A 85 -11.48 -5.94 2.95
C GLY A 85 -10.79 -5.14 1.84
N SER A 86 -11.53 -4.51 0.92
CA SER A 86 -10.96 -3.69 -0.15
C SER A 86 -10.64 -2.26 0.27
N LEU A 87 -11.27 -1.75 1.33
CA LEU A 87 -11.07 -0.41 1.88
C LEU A 87 -10.32 -0.47 3.22
N LEU A 88 -9.18 0.19 3.28
CA LEU A 88 -8.36 0.34 4.47
C LEU A 88 -8.40 1.80 4.95
N THR A 89 -8.55 1.98 6.26
CA THR A 89 -8.35 3.27 6.94
C THR A 89 -7.18 3.14 7.89
N PHE A 90 -6.08 3.84 7.62
CA PHE A 90 -4.85 3.78 8.41
C PHE A 90 -4.92 4.68 9.64
N ALA A 91 -4.56 4.13 10.80
CA ALA A 91 -4.39 4.88 12.03
C ALA A 91 -3.02 5.57 12.05
N ASP A 92 -2.97 6.72 12.70
CA ASP A 92 -1.72 7.39 13.04
C ASP A 92 -0.82 6.46 13.88
N ARG A 93 0.45 6.36 13.52
CA ARG A 93 1.48 5.52 14.17
C ARG A 93 2.43 6.31 15.08
N SER A 94 2.06 7.54 15.46
CA SER A 94 2.80 8.45 16.37
C SER A 94 3.36 7.83 17.65
#